data_AF-W6M8V9-F1
#
_entry.id   AF-W6M8V9-F1
#
_cell.length_a   1.000
_cell.length_b   1.000
_cell.length_c   1.000
_cell.angle_alpha   90.00
_cell.angle_beta   90.00
_cell.angle_gamma   90.00
#
_symmetry.space_group_name_H-M   'P 1'
#
loop_
_entity.id
_entity.type
_entity.pdbx_description
1 polymer ?
#
loop_
_entity_poly.entity_id
_entity_poly.type
_entity_poly.pdbx_seq_one_letter_code
_entity_poly.pdbx_strand_id
1 'polypeptide(L)'
;MKKVPHPIQYQGSKRNLAPIILQYIPQGVDCLIEPFAGSAAISIAVAARHMAKTYLINDLNEPLVELLRLIVESPSNVASFYETVWNEQYSDSIEHYYRVREGFNRTQDPRLFLYLLARCVKGSVRYNSEGMFNQSPDKRRHGTRPQTMRANILSVSKLLKEKTEFSSLDYKAVLAKAKKLDLVYMDPPYQGVCGDRDSRYFSGITHANFVAALEELNSRDISYIVSYDGRRGEKAFGELLPASLELARVELEAGRSSQSTLLGRDEITYESLYLSRALTDRLPCKPKDYHQPKAQQYVLLEPQAQYA
;
A
#
# COMPACT_ATOMS: atom_id res chain seq x y z
N MET A 1 -0.05 11.60 -21.58
CA MET A 1 0.02 11.84 -20.12
C MET A 1 1.45 11.61 -19.64
N LYS A 2 2.01 12.49 -18.80
CA LYS A 2 3.32 12.23 -18.18
C LYS A 2 3.21 10.99 -17.27
N LYS A 3 4.20 10.10 -17.32
CA LYS A 3 4.27 8.90 -16.48
C LYS A 3 4.38 9.34 -15.01
N VAL A 4 3.56 8.76 -14.12
CA VAL A 4 3.64 9.01 -12.68
C VAL A 4 5.04 8.60 -12.18
N PRO A 5 5.73 9.43 -11.36
CA PRO A 5 7.10 9.14 -10.91
C PRO A 5 7.12 8.10 -9.81
N HIS A 6 8.13 7.21 -9.81
CA HIS A 6 8.28 6.18 -8.76
C HIS A 6 9.77 5.94 -8.46
N PRO A 7 10.30 6.53 -7.39
CA PRO A 7 11.69 6.33 -6.99
C PRO A 7 11.91 5.00 -6.27
N ILE A 8 10.91 4.50 -5.54
CA ILE A 8 11.00 3.28 -4.75
C ILE A 8 10.41 2.10 -5.52
N GLN A 9 11.16 0.99 -5.56
CA GLN A 9 10.65 -0.31 -5.97
C GLN A 9 10.25 -1.08 -4.72
N TYR A 10 8.98 -1.44 -4.62
CA TYR A 10 8.42 -2.06 -3.43
C TYR A 10 7.46 -3.17 -3.81
N GLN A 11 7.63 -4.34 -3.20
CA GLN A 11 6.69 -5.43 -3.36
C GLN A 11 5.30 -5.03 -2.85
N GLY A 12 4.25 -5.38 -3.59
CA GLY A 12 2.88 -4.97 -3.25
C GLY A 12 2.50 -3.57 -3.71
N SER A 13 3.44 -2.81 -4.29
CA SER A 13 3.16 -1.45 -4.79
C SER A 13 1.98 -1.42 -5.77
N LYS A 14 0.99 -0.59 -5.44
CA LYS A 14 -0.24 -0.40 -6.21
C LYS A 14 -0.09 0.49 -7.44
N ARG A 15 1.14 0.77 -7.86
CA ARG A 15 1.46 1.60 -9.03
C ARG A 15 0.64 1.24 -10.29
N ASN A 16 0.52 -0.05 -10.58
CA ASN A 16 -0.17 -0.52 -11.79
C ASN A 16 -1.69 -0.45 -11.68
N LEU A 17 -2.22 -0.61 -10.46
CA LEU A 17 -3.66 -0.54 -10.17
C LEU A 17 -4.14 0.88 -9.89
N ALA A 18 -3.23 1.81 -9.56
CA ALA A 18 -3.55 3.19 -9.24
C ALA A 18 -4.47 3.86 -10.28
N PRO A 19 -4.25 3.73 -11.62
CA PRO A 19 -5.16 4.33 -12.59
C PRO A 19 -6.62 3.87 -12.49
N ILE A 20 -6.85 2.64 -12.00
CA ILE A 20 -8.18 2.04 -11.81
C ILE A 20 -8.72 2.44 -10.44
N ILE A 21 -7.92 2.31 -9.37
CA ILE A 21 -8.30 2.70 -8.00
C ILE A 21 -8.74 4.17 -7.94
N LEU A 22 -8.03 5.06 -8.64
CA LEU A 22 -8.33 6.50 -8.69
C LEU A 22 -9.72 6.80 -9.30
N GLN A 23 -10.37 5.86 -10.00
CA GLN A 23 -11.74 6.05 -10.48
C GLN A 23 -12.78 6.04 -9.34
N TYR A 24 -12.40 5.48 -8.18
CA TYR A 24 -13.22 5.40 -6.97
C TYR A 24 -12.85 6.45 -5.93
N ILE A 25 -12.05 7.46 -6.30
CA ILE A 25 -11.72 8.59 -5.44
C ILE A 25 -12.66 9.76 -5.79
N PRO A 26 -13.44 10.30 -4.83
CA PRO A 26 -14.41 11.34 -5.09
C PRO A 26 -13.70 12.68 -5.29
N GLN A 27 -14.43 13.67 -5.81
CA GLN A 27 -13.92 15.04 -5.84
C GLN A 27 -13.92 15.66 -4.43
N GLY A 28 -13.06 16.66 -4.22
CA GLY A 28 -13.05 17.44 -2.98
C GLY A 28 -12.54 16.67 -1.76
N VAL A 29 -11.56 15.76 -1.93
CA VAL A 29 -10.85 15.14 -0.81
C VAL A 29 -9.95 16.19 -0.15
N ASP A 30 -10.14 16.41 1.16
CA ASP A 30 -9.29 17.32 1.92
C ASP A 30 -7.91 16.68 2.15
N CYS A 31 -7.86 15.57 2.91
CA CYS A 31 -6.64 14.79 3.11
C CYS A 31 -6.79 13.36 2.56
N LEU A 32 -5.81 12.87 1.81
CA LEU A 32 -5.65 11.44 1.56
C LEU A 32 -4.77 10.83 2.66
N ILE A 33 -5.30 9.84 3.36
CA ILE A 33 -4.61 9.15 4.46
C ILE A 33 -4.24 7.74 4.00
N GLU A 34 -2.96 7.39 4.02
CA GLU A 34 -2.47 6.02 3.77
C GLU A 34 -1.83 5.46 5.05
N PRO A 35 -2.54 4.65 5.87
CA PRO A 35 -1.99 4.03 7.07
C PRO A 35 -0.90 2.97 6.78
N PHE A 36 -0.93 2.41 5.57
CA PHE A 36 -0.04 1.35 5.05
C PHE A 36 0.55 1.78 3.71
N ALA A 37 1.29 2.89 3.70
CA ALA A 37 1.67 3.55 2.46
C ALA A 37 2.63 2.73 1.59
N GLY A 38 3.51 1.91 2.19
CA GLY A 38 4.58 1.25 1.46
C GLY A 38 5.39 2.24 0.62
N SER A 39 5.30 2.15 -0.71
CA SER A 39 5.95 3.11 -1.63
C SER A 39 5.18 4.41 -1.86
N ALA A 40 4.09 4.67 -1.13
CA ALA A 40 3.15 5.78 -1.32
C ALA A 40 2.61 5.90 -2.76
N ALA A 41 2.37 4.76 -3.43
CA ALA A 41 2.03 4.75 -4.84
C ALA A 41 0.67 5.44 -5.12
N ILE A 42 -0.29 5.31 -4.22
CA ILE A 42 -1.59 5.96 -4.35
C ILE A 42 -1.48 7.45 -4.05
N SER A 43 -0.81 7.87 -2.96
CA SER A 43 -0.58 9.31 -2.70
C SER A 43 0.09 10.02 -3.88
N ILE A 44 1.13 9.43 -4.45
CA ILE A 44 1.81 10.03 -5.62
C ILE A 44 0.86 10.11 -6.82
N ALA A 45 0.04 9.09 -7.07
CA ALA A 45 -0.92 9.08 -8.17
C ALA A 45 -2.04 10.11 -7.98
N VAL A 46 -2.59 10.21 -6.76
CA VAL A 46 -3.63 11.19 -6.37
C VAL A 46 -3.09 12.60 -6.50
N ALA A 47 -1.86 12.85 -6.03
CA ALA A 47 -1.18 14.15 -6.16
C ALA A 47 -0.93 14.52 -7.63
N ALA A 48 -0.50 13.56 -8.45
CA ALA A 48 -0.31 13.78 -9.89
C ALA A 48 -1.61 14.13 -10.65
N ARG A 49 -2.78 13.78 -10.08
CA ARG A 49 -4.10 14.13 -10.62
C ARG A 49 -4.80 15.26 -9.87
N HIS A 50 -4.15 15.86 -8.87
CA HIS A 50 -4.71 16.94 -8.04
C HIS A 50 -6.04 16.58 -7.37
N MET A 51 -6.19 15.33 -6.92
CA MET A 51 -7.45 14.82 -6.39
C MET A 51 -7.61 15.00 -4.86
N ALA A 52 -6.54 15.35 -4.15
CA ALA A 52 -6.56 15.69 -2.72
C ALA A 52 -5.70 16.94 -2.44
N LYS A 53 -6.05 17.69 -1.37
CA LYS A 53 -5.33 18.91 -0.99
C LYS A 53 -4.06 18.60 -0.20
N THR A 54 -4.16 17.70 0.78
CA THR A 54 -3.07 17.25 1.64
C THR A 54 -2.98 15.72 1.71
N TYR A 55 -1.88 15.23 2.29
CA TYR A 55 -1.55 13.82 2.35
C TYR A 55 -1.03 13.47 3.76
N LEU A 56 -1.46 12.35 4.31
CA LEU A 56 -0.91 11.76 5.53
C LEU A 56 -0.39 10.37 5.19
N ILE A 57 0.93 10.25 5.09
CA ILE A 57 1.63 9.02 4.71
C ILE A 57 2.16 8.34 5.96
N ASN A 58 1.69 7.13 6.23
CA ASN A 58 2.14 6.33 7.35
C ASN A 58 2.55 4.92 6.93
N ASP A 59 3.57 4.37 7.58
CA ASP A 59 3.90 2.96 7.53
C ASP A 59 4.62 2.57 8.84
N LEU A 60 4.51 1.31 9.26
CA LEU A 60 5.24 0.83 10.44
C LEU A 60 6.75 0.72 10.18
N ASN A 61 7.17 0.65 8.91
CA ASN A 61 8.57 0.66 8.55
C ASN A 61 9.14 2.09 8.63
N GLU A 62 9.65 2.48 9.79
CA GLU A 62 10.22 3.81 10.04
C GLU A 62 11.29 4.22 9.01
N PRO A 63 12.32 3.40 8.68
CA PRO A 63 13.26 3.73 7.61
C PRO A 63 12.62 4.01 6.24
N LEU A 64 11.51 3.35 5.91
CA LEU A 64 10.77 3.58 4.66
C LEU A 64 10.03 4.91 4.69
N VAL A 65 9.33 5.21 5.77
CA VAL A 65 8.65 6.49 5.97
C VAL A 65 9.67 7.63 5.89
N GLU A 66 10.82 7.43 6.52
CA GLU A 66 11.83 8.48 6.58
C GLU A 66 12.57 8.70 5.27
N LEU A 67 12.71 7.64 4.47
CA LEU A 67 13.10 7.77 3.08
C LEU A 67 12.08 8.58 2.26
N LEU A 68 10.78 8.31 2.41
CA LEU A 68 9.73 9.07 1.72
C LEU A 68 9.75 10.55 2.11
N ARG A 69 9.91 10.84 3.41
CA ARG A 69 10.05 12.22 3.91
C ARG A 69 11.24 12.92 3.27
N LEU A 70 12.43 12.30 3.27
CA LEU A 70 13.62 12.90 2.67
C LEU A 70 13.49 13.09 1.14
N ILE A 71 12.84 12.15 0.44
CA ILE A 71 12.53 12.30 -0.99
C ILE A 71 11.67 13.54 -1.23
N VAL A 72 10.71 13.83 -0.35
CA VAL A 72 9.80 14.97 -0.50
C VAL A 72 10.43 16.27 -0.05
N GLU A 73 11.11 16.30 1.08
CA GLU A 73 11.60 17.51 1.73
C GLU A 73 13.00 17.92 1.26
N SER A 74 13.89 16.95 1.05
CA SER A 74 15.32 17.13 0.71
C SER A 74 15.74 16.37 -0.57
N PRO A 75 15.00 16.49 -1.70
CA PRO A 75 15.17 15.63 -2.87
C PRO A 75 16.57 15.66 -3.48
N SER A 76 17.21 16.84 -3.54
CA SER A 76 18.55 16.99 -4.12
C SER A 76 19.62 16.26 -3.31
N ASN A 77 19.49 16.26 -1.97
CA ASN A 77 20.42 15.54 -1.10
C ASN A 77 20.31 14.03 -1.32
N VAL A 78 19.08 13.50 -1.31
CA VAL A 78 18.83 12.06 -1.52
C VAL A 78 19.31 11.61 -2.90
N ALA A 79 18.99 12.38 -3.95
CA ALA A 79 19.38 12.05 -5.31
C ALA A 79 20.91 12.03 -5.50
N SER A 80 21.62 13.03 -4.95
CA SER A 80 23.09 13.08 -5.01
C SER A 80 23.73 11.97 -4.18
N PHE A 81 23.20 11.68 -2.98
CA PHE A 81 23.71 10.58 -2.16
C PHE A 81 23.54 9.23 -2.87
N TYR A 82 22.35 8.98 -3.44
CA TYR A 82 22.10 7.75 -4.21
C TYR A 82 23.08 7.62 -5.38
N GLU A 83 23.34 8.71 -6.11
CA GLU A 83 24.27 8.74 -7.23
C GLU A 83 25.70 8.38 -6.80
N THR A 84 26.18 8.92 -5.68
CA THR A 84 27.48 8.56 -5.09
C THR A 84 27.56 7.07 -4.77
N VAL A 85 26.63 6.55 -3.95
CA VAL A 85 26.60 5.14 -3.55
C VAL A 85 26.44 4.22 -4.77
N TRP A 86 25.71 4.65 -5.79
CA TRP A 86 25.52 3.88 -7.01
C TRP A 86 26.80 3.82 -7.85
N ASN A 87 27.61 4.88 -7.90
CA ASN A 87 28.87 4.90 -8.66
C ASN A 87 30.01 4.14 -7.97
N GLU A 88 29.96 3.92 -6.66
CA GLU A 88 30.97 3.15 -5.93
C GLU A 88 30.94 1.64 -6.22
N GLN A 89 29.91 1.15 -6.92
CA GLN A 89 29.69 -0.29 -7.12
C GLN A 89 30.56 -0.94 -8.22
N TYR A 90 31.36 -0.17 -8.98
CA TYR A 90 32.01 -0.68 -10.20
C TYR A 90 33.25 -1.55 -9.96
N SER A 91 33.87 -1.50 -8.78
CA SER A 91 35.01 -2.35 -8.42
C SER A 91 34.56 -3.79 -8.13
N ASP A 92 33.70 -3.96 -7.12
CA ASP A 92 32.96 -5.19 -6.84
C ASP A 92 31.53 -4.83 -6.46
N SER A 93 30.62 -5.03 -7.40
CA SER A 93 29.24 -4.62 -7.20
C SER A 93 28.53 -5.47 -6.14
N ILE A 94 28.85 -6.76 -5.98
CA ILE A 94 28.15 -7.63 -5.03
C ILE A 94 28.64 -7.36 -3.62
N GLU A 95 29.94 -7.28 -3.43
CA GLU A 95 30.55 -6.90 -2.15
C GLU A 95 30.07 -5.50 -1.73
N HIS A 96 30.03 -4.55 -2.66
CA HIS A 96 29.51 -3.21 -2.40
C HIS A 96 28.08 -3.21 -1.86
N TYR A 97 27.19 -4.03 -2.43
CA TYR A 97 25.84 -4.17 -1.91
C TYR A 97 25.83 -4.65 -0.46
N TYR A 98 26.67 -5.63 -0.11
CA TYR A 98 26.74 -6.14 1.25
C TYR A 98 27.33 -5.11 2.22
N ARG A 99 28.33 -4.32 1.81
CA ARG A 99 28.85 -3.19 2.60
C ARG A 99 27.77 -2.13 2.85
N VAL A 100 27.00 -1.76 1.82
CA VAL A 100 25.88 -0.82 1.97
C VAL A 100 24.80 -1.39 2.88
N ARG A 101 24.52 -2.71 2.77
CA ARG A 101 23.55 -3.40 3.63
C ARG A 101 23.99 -3.41 5.09
N GLU A 102 25.25 -3.70 5.36
CA GLU A 102 25.83 -3.64 6.70
C GLU A 102 25.78 -2.20 7.25
N GLY A 103 26.13 -1.21 6.42
CA GLY A 103 26.00 0.20 6.77
C GLY A 103 24.57 0.56 7.16
N PHE A 104 23.57 0.18 6.36
CA PHE A 104 22.16 0.39 6.67
C PHE A 104 21.75 -0.31 7.95
N ASN A 105 22.12 -1.58 8.13
CA ASN A 105 21.78 -2.34 9.33
C ASN A 105 22.37 -1.71 10.61
N ARG A 106 23.55 -1.07 10.51
CA ARG A 106 24.20 -0.37 11.62
C ARG A 106 23.60 1.01 11.92
N THR A 107 23.19 1.76 10.89
CA THR A 107 22.80 3.19 11.05
C THR A 107 21.31 3.46 10.87
N GLN A 108 20.57 2.52 10.27
CA GLN A 108 19.21 2.69 9.76
C GLN A 108 19.06 3.89 8.81
N ASP A 109 20.14 4.33 8.14
CA ASP A 109 20.10 5.50 7.26
C ASP A 109 19.19 5.26 6.03
N PRO A 110 18.06 5.98 5.90
CA PRO A 110 17.10 5.80 4.81
C PRO A 110 17.71 6.00 3.42
N ARG A 111 18.79 6.78 3.30
CA ARG A 111 19.45 7.02 2.01
C ARG A 111 20.22 5.79 1.51
N LEU A 112 20.82 5.02 2.42
CA LEU A 112 21.38 3.69 2.10
C LEU A 112 20.24 2.72 1.75
N PHE A 113 19.11 2.82 2.44
CA PHE A 113 17.95 1.98 2.18
C PHE A 113 17.41 2.15 0.75
N LEU A 114 17.39 3.37 0.20
CA LEU A 114 17.00 3.60 -1.19
C LEU A 114 17.86 2.80 -2.19
N TYR A 115 19.17 2.75 -1.98
CA TYR A 115 20.06 1.94 -2.81
C TYR A 115 19.73 0.46 -2.70
N LEU A 116 19.50 -0.03 -1.47
CA LEU A 116 19.13 -1.42 -1.22
C LEU A 116 17.81 -1.79 -1.89
N LEU A 117 16.77 -0.95 -1.78
CA LEU A 117 15.45 -1.15 -2.40
C LEU A 117 15.54 -1.16 -3.93
N ALA A 118 16.35 -0.28 -4.51
CA ALA A 118 16.55 -0.24 -5.96
C ALA A 118 17.22 -1.51 -6.50
N ARG A 119 17.96 -2.25 -5.65
CA ARG A 119 18.83 -3.36 -6.05
C ARG A 119 18.45 -4.73 -5.49
N CYS A 120 17.65 -4.81 -4.43
CA CYS A 120 17.25 -6.10 -3.85
C CYS A 120 16.38 -6.90 -4.82
N VAL A 121 16.36 -8.22 -4.62
CA VAL A 121 15.51 -9.12 -5.38
C VAL A 121 14.05 -8.70 -5.23
N LYS A 122 13.36 -8.50 -6.36
CA LYS A 122 11.91 -8.18 -6.42
C LYS A 122 11.46 -6.91 -5.69
N GLY A 123 12.38 -6.06 -5.20
CA GLY A 123 11.99 -4.90 -4.38
C GLY A 123 11.31 -5.33 -3.07
N SER A 124 11.55 -6.55 -2.59
CA SER A 124 10.98 -7.04 -1.34
C SER A 124 11.80 -6.54 -0.16
N VAL A 125 11.11 -6.22 0.93
CA VAL A 125 11.74 -5.89 2.20
C VAL A 125 11.55 -7.07 3.15
N ARG A 126 12.64 -7.46 3.81
CA ARG A 126 12.64 -8.52 4.83
C ARG A 126 13.69 -8.21 5.88
N TYR A 127 13.29 -8.36 7.12
CA TYR A 127 14.16 -8.24 8.28
C TYR A 127 14.28 -9.61 8.95
N ASN A 128 15.42 -9.92 9.57
CA ASN A 128 15.54 -11.09 10.44
C ASN A 128 14.87 -10.82 11.81
N SER A 129 14.91 -11.80 12.71
CA SER A 129 14.39 -11.67 14.08
C SER A 129 15.08 -10.58 14.92
N GLU A 130 16.25 -10.10 14.50
CA GLU A 130 17.01 -9.03 15.15
C GLU A 130 16.68 -7.65 14.54
N GLY A 131 15.71 -7.57 13.61
CA GLY A 131 15.36 -6.32 12.92
C GLY A 131 16.35 -5.90 11.82
N MET A 132 17.27 -6.78 11.42
CA MET A 132 18.31 -6.50 10.42
C MET A 132 17.82 -6.85 9.01
N PHE A 133 17.95 -5.94 8.06
CA PHE A 133 17.60 -6.18 6.66
C PHE A 133 18.47 -7.29 6.07
N ASN A 134 17.83 -8.31 5.49
CA ASN A 134 18.48 -9.56 5.11
C ASN A 134 18.15 -10.04 3.68
N GLN A 135 17.77 -9.13 2.78
CA GLN A 135 17.62 -9.47 1.36
C GLN A 135 18.97 -9.51 0.64
N SER A 136 19.00 -10.28 -0.45
CA SER A 136 20.14 -10.40 -1.36
C SER A 136 20.00 -9.43 -2.54
N PRO A 137 21.12 -9.04 -3.17
CA PRO A 137 21.07 -8.23 -4.38
C PRO A 137 20.49 -9.03 -5.55
N ASP A 138 19.74 -8.36 -6.42
CA ASP A 138 19.40 -8.89 -7.73
C ASP A 138 20.64 -8.83 -8.63
N LYS A 139 21.26 -10.00 -8.87
CA LYS A 139 22.49 -10.13 -9.64
C LYS A 139 22.37 -9.73 -11.12
N ARG A 140 21.15 -9.52 -11.62
CA ARG A 140 20.90 -9.16 -13.03
C ARG A 140 20.92 -7.66 -13.28
N ARG A 141 21.00 -6.83 -12.22
CA ARG A 141 20.88 -5.37 -12.33
C ARG A 141 21.67 -4.62 -11.27
N HIS A 142 22.04 -3.40 -11.60
CA HIS A 142 22.80 -2.49 -10.74
C HIS A 142 21.92 -1.50 -9.95
N GLY A 143 20.60 -1.65 -10.03
CA GLY A 143 19.62 -0.67 -9.55
C GLY A 143 19.20 0.33 -10.62
N THR A 144 18.36 1.29 -10.24
CA THR A 144 17.89 2.36 -11.12
C THR A 144 19.05 3.30 -11.47
N ARG A 145 19.20 3.70 -12.74
CA ARG A 145 20.24 4.66 -13.14
C ARG A 145 20.09 6.00 -12.39
N PRO A 146 21.18 6.65 -11.94
CA PRO A 146 21.11 7.88 -11.14
C PRO A 146 20.27 8.99 -11.77
N GLN A 147 20.36 9.19 -13.08
CA GLN A 147 19.61 10.24 -13.78
C GLN A 147 18.08 9.98 -13.71
N THR A 148 17.67 8.72 -13.88
CA THR A 148 16.26 8.32 -13.76
C THR A 148 15.78 8.42 -12.31
N MET A 149 16.60 7.99 -11.35
CA MET A 149 16.28 8.09 -9.92
C MET A 149 16.09 9.55 -9.51
N ARG A 150 17.04 10.43 -9.87
CA ARG A 150 16.99 11.88 -9.62
C ARG A 150 15.72 12.50 -10.21
N ALA A 151 15.38 12.19 -11.45
CA ALA A 151 14.16 12.70 -12.09
C ALA A 151 12.88 12.27 -11.35
N ASN A 152 12.81 11.02 -10.90
CA ASN A 152 11.68 10.52 -10.11
C ASN A 152 11.58 11.20 -8.74
N ILE A 153 12.70 11.29 -8.00
CA ILE A 153 12.76 11.92 -6.68
C ILE A 153 12.28 13.38 -6.76
N LEU A 154 12.85 14.17 -7.68
CA LEU A 154 12.47 15.57 -7.87
C LEU A 154 10.99 15.72 -8.28
N SER A 155 10.48 14.81 -9.09
CA SER A 155 9.07 14.83 -9.49
C SER A 155 8.14 14.49 -8.33
N VAL A 156 8.49 13.53 -7.47
CA VAL A 156 7.71 13.21 -6.25
C VAL A 156 7.72 14.40 -5.29
N SER A 157 8.89 15.00 -5.03
CA SER A 157 8.98 16.20 -4.20
C SER A 157 8.08 17.32 -4.72
N LYS A 158 8.11 17.61 -6.02
CA LYS A 158 7.23 18.63 -6.62
C LYS A 158 5.74 18.37 -6.37
N LEU A 159 5.32 17.10 -6.29
CA LEU A 159 3.91 16.74 -6.10
C LEU A 159 3.46 16.88 -4.64
N LEU A 160 4.33 16.49 -3.69
CA LEU A 160 3.96 16.25 -2.30
C LEU A 160 4.52 17.27 -1.29
N LYS A 161 5.53 18.05 -1.68
CA LYS A 161 6.17 19.02 -0.78
C LYS A 161 5.17 20.07 -0.28
N GLU A 162 5.32 20.45 0.99
CA GLU A 162 4.44 21.40 1.72
C GLU A 162 2.98 20.94 1.92
N LYS A 163 2.64 19.73 1.49
CA LYS A 163 1.26 19.19 1.56
C LYS A 163 1.16 17.87 2.29
N THR A 164 2.29 17.34 2.76
CA THR A 164 2.39 15.96 3.23
C THR A 164 2.93 15.91 4.64
N GLU A 165 2.21 15.18 5.50
CA GLU A 165 2.68 14.76 6.81
C GLU A 165 3.11 13.29 6.76
N PHE A 166 4.17 12.97 7.51
CA PHE A 166 4.73 11.63 7.59
C PHE A 166 4.67 11.13 9.03
N SER A 167 4.34 9.85 9.22
CA SER A 167 4.41 9.23 10.54
C SER A 167 4.77 7.75 10.46
N SER A 168 5.35 7.21 11.53
CA SER A 168 5.51 5.77 11.70
C SER A 168 4.82 5.35 12.99
N LEU A 169 3.52 5.09 12.88
CA LEU A 169 2.62 4.79 13.98
C LEU A 169 1.78 3.55 13.67
N ASP A 170 1.20 2.96 14.72
CA ASP A 170 0.14 1.97 14.55
C ASP A 170 -1.02 2.57 13.73
N TYR A 171 -1.55 1.79 12.79
CA TYR A 171 -2.56 2.25 11.84
C TYR A 171 -3.81 2.81 12.55
N LYS A 172 -4.19 2.29 13.73
CA LYS A 172 -5.35 2.79 14.48
C LYS A 172 -5.17 4.23 14.92
N ALA A 173 -3.95 4.61 15.33
CA ALA A 173 -3.64 6.00 15.71
C ALA A 173 -3.73 6.96 14.52
N VAL A 174 -3.44 6.47 13.31
CA VAL A 174 -3.58 7.24 12.06
C VAL A 174 -5.05 7.36 11.68
N LEU A 175 -5.81 6.26 11.74
CA LEU A 175 -7.25 6.23 11.46
C LEU A 175 -8.05 7.12 12.40
N ALA A 176 -7.62 7.23 13.67
CA ALA A 176 -8.23 8.14 14.64
C ALA A 176 -8.26 9.60 14.15
N LYS A 177 -7.28 10.03 13.35
CA LYS A 177 -7.17 11.41 12.82
C LYS A 177 -8.14 11.72 11.67
N ALA A 178 -8.74 10.70 11.04
CA ALA A 178 -9.56 10.88 9.84
C ALA A 178 -10.83 11.71 10.09
N LYS A 179 -11.13 12.64 9.18
CA LYS A 179 -12.30 13.51 9.20
C LYS A 179 -13.23 13.20 8.03
N LYS A 180 -14.47 13.71 8.08
CA LYS A 180 -15.53 13.39 7.11
C LYS A 180 -15.17 13.67 5.64
N LEU A 181 -14.40 14.73 5.37
CA LEU A 181 -13.99 15.09 4.00
C LEU A 181 -12.69 14.42 3.55
N ASP A 182 -12.01 13.72 4.44
CA ASP A 182 -10.82 12.94 4.12
C ASP A 182 -11.20 11.66 3.36
N LEU A 183 -10.19 11.01 2.81
CA LEU A 183 -10.28 9.67 2.25
C LEU A 183 -9.15 8.82 2.82
N VAL A 184 -9.49 7.67 3.39
CA VAL A 184 -8.49 6.69 3.82
C VAL A 184 -8.30 5.64 2.72
N TYR A 185 -7.08 5.44 2.25
CA TYR A 185 -6.72 4.30 1.40
C TYR A 185 -5.88 3.30 2.21
N MET A 186 -6.34 2.06 2.29
CA MET A 186 -5.70 0.99 3.07
C MET A 186 -5.30 -0.15 2.14
N ASP A 187 -4.03 -0.54 2.25
CA ASP A 187 -3.45 -1.72 1.60
C ASP A 187 -2.68 -2.53 2.66
N PRO A 188 -3.38 -3.15 3.63
CA PRO A 188 -2.75 -3.84 4.73
C PRO A 188 -1.99 -5.10 4.25
N PRO A 189 -1.00 -5.58 5.01
CA PRO A 189 -0.42 -6.89 4.74
C PRO A 189 -1.47 -8.00 4.74
N TYR A 190 -1.54 -8.72 3.62
CA TYR A 190 -2.49 -9.82 3.35
C TYR A 190 -2.45 -10.97 4.38
N GLN A 191 -3.56 -11.70 4.51
CA GLN A 191 -3.67 -12.80 5.46
C GLN A 191 -2.83 -14.00 5.00
N GLY A 192 -1.94 -14.51 5.86
CA GLY A 192 -0.98 -15.57 5.53
C GLY A 192 0.43 -15.08 5.17
N VAL A 193 0.64 -13.75 5.09
CA VAL A 193 1.95 -13.11 5.03
C VAL A 193 2.59 -12.99 6.43
N CYS A 194 1.78 -12.99 7.48
CA CYS A 194 2.20 -12.84 8.88
C CYS A 194 2.13 -14.17 9.67
N GLY A 195 2.56 -15.30 9.07
CA GLY A 195 2.80 -16.53 9.82
C GLY A 195 4.22 -16.55 10.42
N ASP A 196 4.46 -17.40 11.44
CA ASP A 196 5.70 -17.53 12.24
C ASP A 196 7.04 -17.62 11.46
N ARG A 197 7.00 -17.71 10.12
CA ARG A 197 8.17 -17.79 9.24
C ARG A 197 8.47 -16.54 8.41
N ASP A 198 7.59 -15.54 8.38
CA ASP A 198 7.76 -14.33 7.57
C ASP A 198 7.65 -13.06 8.44
N SER A 199 8.78 -12.62 8.98
CA SER A 199 8.98 -11.36 9.73
C SER A 199 8.93 -10.14 8.83
N ARG A 200 7.93 -10.04 7.95
CA ARG A 200 7.75 -8.90 7.01
C ARG A 200 7.19 -7.66 7.71
N TYR A 201 6.43 -7.85 8.79
CA TYR A 201 5.87 -6.77 9.62
C TYR A 201 6.11 -7.12 11.09
N PHE A 202 6.68 -6.16 11.85
CA PHE A 202 7.05 -6.36 13.26
C PHE A 202 5.84 -6.49 14.19
N SER A 203 4.64 -6.08 13.74
CA SER A 203 3.38 -6.27 14.46
C SER A 203 2.35 -6.94 13.55
N GLY A 204 1.95 -8.17 13.88
CA GLY A 204 0.89 -8.87 13.16
C GLY A 204 -0.45 -8.16 13.32
N ILE A 205 -1.03 -7.69 12.21
CA ILE A 205 -2.39 -7.18 12.17
C ILE A 205 -3.33 -8.39 12.15
N THR A 206 -4.12 -8.57 13.20
CA THR A 206 -5.14 -9.62 13.21
C THR A 206 -6.35 -9.18 12.39
N HIS A 207 -6.97 -10.12 11.67
CA HIS A 207 -8.17 -9.84 10.88
C HIS A 207 -9.28 -9.20 11.74
N ALA A 208 -9.53 -9.72 12.94
CA ALA A 208 -10.50 -9.18 13.88
C ALA A 208 -10.21 -7.72 14.30
N ASN A 209 -8.94 -7.37 14.59
CA ASN A 209 -8.57 -5.99 14.93
C ASN A 209 -8.72 -5.04 13.75
N PHE A 210 -8.48 -5.53 12.53
CA PHE A 210 -8.67 -4.74 11.32
C PHE A 210 -10.15 -4.48 11.07
N VAL A 211 -11.01 -5.51 11.15
CA VAL A 211 -12.47 -5.38 11.04
C VAL A 211 -13.02 -4.38 12.06
N ALA A 212 -12.62 -4.47 13.34
CA ALA A 212 -13.07 -3.53 14.37
C ALA A 212 -12.69 -2.08 14.06
N ALA A 213 -11.52 -1.84 13.44
CA ALA A 213 -11.13 -0.50 13.01
C ALA A 213 -12.01 0.01 11.84
N LEU A 214 -12.43 -0.86 10.92
CA LEU A 214 -13.36 -0.51 9.84
C LEU A 214 -14.76 -0.19 10.39
N GLU A 215 -15.22 -0.91 11.41
CA GLU A 215 -16.48 -0.62 12.12
C GLU A 215 -16.44 0.77 12.77
N GLU A 216 -15.32 1.13 13.39
CA GLU A 216 -15.13 2.47 13.95
C GLU A 216 -15.20 3.56 12.87
N LEU A 217 -14.51 3.38 11.74
CA LEU A 217 -14.59 4.31 10.60
C LEU A 217 -16.02 4.44 10.06
N ASN A 218 -16.75 3.32 9.95
CA ASN A 218 -18.16 3.31 9.53
C ASN A 218 -19.05 4.11 10.50
N SER A 219 -18.89 3.91 11.82
CA SER A 219 -19.65 4.64 12.85
C SER A 219 -19.44 6.17 12.80
N ARG A 220 -18.29 6.60 12.27
CA ARG A 220 -17.88 8.01 12.13
C ARG A 220 -18.18 8.57 10.75
N ASP A 221 -18.78 7.78 9.86
CA ASP A 221 -19.11 8.15 8.48
C ASP A 221 -17.85 8.58 7.68
N ILE A 222 -16.74 7.86 7.88
CA ILE A 222 -15.48 8.13 7.20
C ILE A 222 -15.42 7.40 5.86
N SER A 223 -15.07 8.14 4.81
CA SER A 223 -14.81 7.56 3.49
C SER A 223 -13.50 6.79 3.47
N TYR A 224 -13.55 5.51 3.10
CA TYR A 224 -12.34 4.71 2.89
C TYR A 224 -12.45 3.69 1.75
N ILE A 225 -11.27 3.27 1.29
CA ILE A 225 -11.02 2.22 0.31
C ILE A 225 -10.08 1.20 0.95
N VAL A 226 -10.39 -0.09 0.85
CA VAL A 226 -9.48 -1.18 1.22
C VAL A 226 -9.15 -2.00 -0.01
N SER A 227 -7.87 -2.07 -0.36
CA SER A 227 -7.34 -3.07 -1.29
C SER A 227 -6.99 -4.32 -0.48
N TYR A 228 -7.62 -5.44 -0.79
CA TYR A 228 -7.53 -6.66 0.01
C TYR A 228 -7.40 -7.92 -0.85
N ASP A 229 -7.12 -9.05 -0.20
CA ASP A 229 -6.93 -10.33 -0.87
C ASP A 229 -8.10 -10.61 -1.85
N GLY A 230 -7.71 -11.00 -3.06
CA GLY A 230 -8.65 -11.35 -4.12
C GLY A 230 -8.52 -12.82 -4.53
N ARG A 231 -8.64 -13.09 -5.82
CA ARG A 231 -8.64 -14.45 -6.35
C ARG A 231 -7.68 -14.60 -7.52
N ARG A 232 -7.26 -15.83 -7.77
CA ARG A 232 -6.52 -16.22 -8.97
C ARG A 232 -7.32 -17.28 -9.70
N GLY A 233 -7.82 -16.94 -10.89
CA GLY A 233 -8.88 -17.73 -11.53
C GLY A 233 -10.07 -17.91 -10.57
N GLU A 234 -10.50 -19.15 -10.37
CA GLU A 234 -11.60 -19.51 -9.45
C GLU A 234 -11.19 -19.55 -7.96
N LYS A 235 -9.89 -19.48 -7.64
CA LYS A 235 -9.40 -19.68 -6.27
C LYS A 235 -9.26 -18.35 -5.52
N ALA A 236 -10.11 -18.12 -4.52
CA ALA A 236 -9.97 -17.02 -3.58
C ALA A 236 -8.82 -17.27 -2.58
N PHE A 237 -8.15 -16.19 -2.17
CA PHE A 237 -7.18 -16.19 -1.08
C PHE A 237 -7.69 -15.29 0.06
N GLY A 238 -7.34 -15.62 1.30
CA GLY A 238 -7.74 -14.85 2.49
C GLY A 238 -9.21 -15.00 2.89
N GLU A 239 -9.55 -14.49 4.07
CA GLU A 239 -10.93 -14.31 4.51
C GLU A 239 -11.50 -13.03 3.88
N LEU A 240 -12.75 -13.07 3.42
CA LEU A 240 -13.44 -11.86 2.95
C LEU A 240 -13.78 -10.96 4.14
N LEU A 241 -13.82 -9.64 3.89
CA LEU A 241 -14.32 -8.71 4.89
C LEU A 241 -15.80 -9.01 5.21
N PRO A 242 -16.21 -8.96 6.50
CA PRO A 242 -17.57 -9.32 6.90
C PRO A 242 -18.66 -8.50 6.22
N ALA A 243 -19.77 -9.17 5.87
CA ALA A 243 -20.95 -8.52 5.29
C ALA A 243 -21.57 -7.46 6.24
N SER A 244 -21.35 -7.57 7.56
CA SER A 244 -21.78 -6.59 8.57
C SER A 244 -21.17 -5.19 8.37
N LEU A 245 -20.06 -5.08 7.63
CA LEU A 245 -19.45 -3.78 7.31
C LEU A 245 -20.19 -3.03 6.19
N GLU A 246 -21.13 -3.66 5.49
CA GLU A 246 -21.92 -3.08 4.39
C GLU A 246 -21.09 -2.42 3.27
N LEU A 247 -19.90 -2.99 2.98
CA LEU A 247 -18.99 -2.44 1.96
C LEU A 247 -19.41 -2.85 0.56
N ALA A 248 -19.32 -1.92 -0.39
CA ALA A 248 -19.36 -2.26 -1.79
C ALA A 248 -18.04 -2.92 -2.18
N ARG A 249 -18.08 -4.07 -2.86
CA ARG A 249 -16.90 -4.78 -3.34
C ARG A 249 -16.79 -4.64 -4.85
N VAL A 250 -15.60 -4.43 -5.37
CA VAL A 250 -15.29 -4.44 -6.81
C VAL A 250 -14.08 -5.34 -7.04
N GLU A 251 -14.09 -6.12 -8.12
CA GLU A 251 -12.90 -6.89 -8.51
C GLU A 251 -12.06 -6.09 -9.52
N LEU A 252 -10.78 -5.93 -9.22
CA LEU A 252 -9.82 -5.28 -10.11
C LEU A 252 -8.94 -6.34 -10.77
N GLU A 253 -8.85 -6.32 -12.09
CA GLU A 253 -7.88 -7.14 -12.81
C GLU A 253 -6.44 -6.62 -12.53
N ALA A 254 -5.68 -7.35 -11.72
CA ALA A 254 -4.29 -7.05 -11.38
C ALA A 254 -3.29 -7.60 -12.42
N GLY A 255 -3.79 -8.34 -13.41
CA GLY A 255 -3.03 -8.90 -14.53
C GLY A 255 -2.59 -10.36 -14.31
N ARG A 256 -1.70 -10.84 -15.18
CA ARG A 256 -1.23 -12.24 -15.16
C ARG A 256 -0.47 -12.59 -13.88
N SER A 257 -0.85 -13.71 -13.26
CA SER A 257 -0.18 -14.25 -12.09
C SER A 257 1.24 -14.72 -12.43
N SER A 258 2.25 -14.09 -11.83
CA SER A 258 3.65 -14.49 -12.03
C SER A 258 3.92 -15.92 -11.59
N GLN A 259 3.22 -16.41 -10.55
CA GLN A 259 3.32 -17.80 -10.11
C GLN A 259 2.67 -18.78 -11.09
N SER A 260 1.56 -18.39 -11.75
CA SER A 260 0.94 -19.21 -12.80
C SER A 260 1.84 -19.32 -14.00
N THR A 261 2.41 -18.20 -14.44
CA THR A 261 3.31 -18.16 -15.59
C THR A 261 4.55 -19.04 -15.35
N LEU A 262 5.11 -19.04 -14.14
CA LEU A 262 6.21 -19.95 -13.76
C LEU A 262 5.81 -21.43 -13.79
N LEU A 263 4.52 -21.75 -13.61
CA LEU A 263 3.96 -23.09 -13.69
C LEU A 263 3.36 -23.42 -15.07
N GLY A 264 3.59 -22.57 -16.08
CA GLY A 264 3.08 -22.76 -17.44
C GLY A 264 1.57 -22.54 -17.61
N ARG A 265 0.90 -21.90 -16.65
CA ARG A 265 -0.55 -21.60 -16.67
C ARG A 265 -0.81 -20.13 -16.97
N ASP A 266 -1.84 -19.83 -17.75
CA ASP A 266 -2.31 -18.47 -18.00
C ASP A 266 -3.53 -18.16 -17.10
N GLU A 267 -3.27 -17.60 -15.92
CA GLU A 267 -4.34 -17.23 -14.98
C GLU A 267 -4.19 -15.75 -14.62
N ILE A 268 -5.33 -15.07 -14.57
CA ILE A 268 -5.46 -13.67 -14.17
C ILE A 268 -5.61 -13.60 -12.65
N THR A 269 -4.92 -12.64 -12.04
CA THR A 269 -5.06 -12.28 -10.63
C THR A 269 -6.06 -11.13 -10.54
N TYR A 270 -7.06 -11.29 -9.68
CA TYR A 270 -8.01 -10.25 -9.32
C TYR A 270 -7.71 -9.81 -7.90
N GLU A 271 -7.82 -8.51 -7.65
CA GLU A 271 -7.74 -7.91 -6.32
C GLU A 271 -9.11 -7.37 -5.90
N SER A 272 -9.48 -7.57 -4.64
CA SER A 272 -10.75 -7.08 -4.12
C SER A 272 -10.57 -5.64 -3.63
N LEU A 273 -11.35 -4.72 -4.17
CA LEU A 273 -11.44 -3.34 -3.69
C LEU A 273 -12.76 -3.18 -2.91
N TYR A 274 -12.68 -2.87 -1.62
CA TYR A 274 -13.83 -2.58 -0.78
C TYR A 274 -13.98 -1.08 -0.58
N LEU A 275 -15.21 -0.59 -0.72
CA LEU A 275 -15.56 0.82 -0.61
C LEU A 275 -16.57 0.99 0.51
N SER A 276 -16.26 1.88 1.46
CA SER A 276 -17.19 2.27 2.53
C SER A 276 -18.48 2.89 1.97
N ARG A 277 -19.57 2.78 2.72
CA ARG A 277 -20.84 3.43 2.38
C ARG A 277 -20.69 4.95 2.20
N ALA A 278 -20.04 5.60 3.17
CA ALA A 278 -19.72 7.04 3.16
C ALA A 278 -19.01 7.48 1.87
N LEU A 279 -18.09 6.65 1.36
CA LEU A 279 -17.43 6.89 0.08
C LEU A 279 -18.39 6.71 -1.09
N THR A 280 -19.15 5.62 -1.14
CA THR A 280 -20.05 5.34 -2.27
C THR A 280 -21.14 6.40 -2.43
N ASP A 281 -21.56 7.04 -1.33
CA ASP A 281 -22.53 8.15 -1.36
C ASP A 281 -21.92 9.43 -1.95
N ARG A 282 -20.59 9.56 -1.98
CA ARG A 282 -19.85 10.68 -2.61
C ARG A 282 -19.48 10.43 -4.07
N LEU A 283 -19.66 9.21 -4.59
CA LEU A 283 -19.31 8.89 -5.97
C LEU A 283 -20.42 9.30 -6.95
N PRO A 284 -20.07 9.84 -8.13
CA PRO A 284 -21.07 10.28 -9.10
C PRO A 284 -21.87 9.11 -9.71
N CYS A 285 -21.27 7.92 -9.75
CA CYS A 285 -21.91 6.69 -10.22
C CYS A 285 -21.61 5.55 -9.25
N LYS A 286 -22.59 4.68 -9.00
CA LYS A 286 -22.36 3.47 -8.20
C LYS A 286 -21.50 2.46 -8.98
N PRO A 287 -20.56 1.75 -8.32
CA PRO A 287 -19.77 0.69 -8.95
C PRO A 287 -20.64 -0.41 -9.55
N LYS A 288 -20.20 -1.01 -10.67
CA LYS A 288 -20.98 -2.02 -11.41
C LYS A 288 -21.13 -3.37 -10.67
N ASP A 289 -20.16 -3.76 -9.85
CA ASP A 289 -20.14 -5.04 -9.12
C ASP A 289 -20.74 -4.96 -7.71
N TYR A 290 -21.87 -4.27 -7.57
CA TYR A 290 -22.51 -4.02 -6.28
C TYR A 290 -23.19 -5.28 -5.72
N HIS A 291 -22.45 -6.14 -5.00
CA HIS A 291 -23.05 -7.16 -4.14
C HIS A 291 -23.47 -6.53 -2.81
N GLN A 292 -24.70 -6.01 -2.76
CA GLN A 292 -25.38 -5.75 -1.49
C GLN A 292 -25.76 -7.11 -0.88
N PRO A 293 -25.33 -7.47 0.34
CA PRO A 293 -25.97 -8.56 1.07
C PRO A 293 -27.42 -8.12 1.29
N LYS A 294 -28.39 -8.80 0.67
CA LYS A 294 -29.80 -8.58 1.01
C LYS A 294 -29.93 -8.89 2.50
N ALA A 295 -30.36 -7.90 3.30
CA ALA A 295 -30.76 -8.11 4.68
C ALA A 295 -31.73 -9.30 4.69
N GLN A 296 -31.34 -10.39 5.34
CA GLN A 296 -32.26 -11.51 5.58
C GLN A 296 -33.37 -10.96 6.46
N GLN A 297 -34.55 -10.77 5.88
CA GLN A 297 -35.79 -10.57 6.62
C GLN A 297 -35.96 -11.78 7.54
N TYR A 298 -35.72 -11.58 8.84
CA TYR A 298 -36.18 -12.51 9.86
C TYR A 298 -37.70 -12.47 9.83
N VAL A 299 -38.31 -13.46 9.17
CA VAL A 299 -39.74 -13.74 9.35
C VAL A 299 -39.86 -14.33 10.75
N LEU A 300 -40.31 -13.50 11.69
CA LEU A 300 -40.85 -13.93 12.96
C LEU A 300 -42.03 -14.88 12.68
N LEU A 301 -41.82 -16.18 12.86
CA LEU A 301 -42.91 -17.14 12.94
C LEU A 301 -43.61 -16.93 14.28
N GLU A 302 -44.77 -16.29 14.27
CA GLU A 302 -45.69 -16.30 15.40
C GLU A 302 -46.14 -17.75 15.70
N PRO A 303 -46.27 -18.15 16.98
CA PRO A 303 -46.70 -19.48 17.33
C PRO A 303 -48.20 -19.61 17.09
N GLN A 304 -48.60 -20.51 16.18
CA GLN A 304 -50.00 -20.91 16.03
C GLN A 304 -50.43 -21.69 17.28
N ALA A 305 -51.28 -21.05 18.10
CA ALA A 305 -52.05 -21.69 19.13
C ALA A 305 -53.03 -22.69 18.50
N GLN A 306 -52.93 -23.97 18.88
CA GLN A 306 -53.97 -24.95 18.62
C GLN A 306 -55.01 -24.86 19.75
N TYR A 307 -56.21 -24.41 19.40
CA TYR A 307 -57.44 -24.65 20.16
C TYR A 307 -58.14 -25.89 19.60
N ALA A 308 -58.77 -26.62 20.53
CA ALA A 308 -59.60 -27.84 20.42
C ALA A 308 -58.84 -29.17 20.40
#